data_AF-A0A9X1N8Z5-F1
#
_entry.id   AF-A0A9X1N8Z5-F1
#
_cell.length_a   1.000
_cell.length_b   1.000
_cell.length_c   1.000
_cell.angle_alpha   90.00
_cell.angle_beta   90.00
_cell.angle_gamma   90.00
#
_symmetry.space_group_name_H-M   'P 1'
#
loop_
_entity.id
_entity.type
_entity.pdbx_description
1 polymer ?
#
loop_
_entity_poly.entity_id
_entity_poly.type
_entity_poly.pdbx_seq_one_letter_code
_entity_poly.pdbx_strand_id
1 'polypeptide(L)'
;MANYSLRRVGFLGATVLLTGALISAPTQAAGPGNGRTAPFEQSYLKFIIDHHFSALRMTELAAGTDVQRDPQVNNPKEGTAPTPSTAPTPAKASAEEIKSMARMANRSQREEIAKAQRFLLEWYGVAHVPQVTPAGQRAIQALTYESPGAQFDRAFLANFSNHHYLALDPSQECRVKFDLKHEELKHYCEGIVQTQTRQINDMRTQLCERFNVCDYQPYNPITRR
;
A
#
# COMPACT_ATOMS: atom_id res chain seq x y z
N MET A 1 63.64 21.30 53.09
CA MET A 1 63.47 21.29 51.62
C MET A 1 63.93 19.94 51.11
N ALA A 2 63.10 19.26 50.29
CA ALA A 2 63.45 18.26 49.26
C ALA A 2 64.30 17.02 49.68
N ASN A 3 64.21 15.81 49.11
CA ASN A 3 63.47 15.27 47.99
C ASN A 3 63.74 13.74 47.85
N TYR A 4 62.80 13.02 47.21
CA TYR A 4 62.89 11.74 46.46
C TYR A 4 63.36 10.41 47.09
N SER A 5 62.53 9.36 46.97
CA SER A 5 62.74 8.23 46.03
C SER A 5 61.64 7.15 46.13
N LEU A 6 61.20 6.62 44.98
CA LEU A 6 60.17 5.59 44.80
C LEU A 6 60.68 4.15 45.00
N ARG A 7 59.79 3.24 45.43
CA ARG A 7 59.79 1.83 45.00
C ARG A 7 58.35 1.31 44.79
N ARG A 8 58.20 0.59 43.68
CA ARG A 8 56.97 0.02 43.11
C ARG A 8 56.46 -1.19 43.92
N VAL A 9 55.14 -1.37 43.97
CA VAL A 9 54.49 -2.68 44.14
C VAL A 9 53.35 -2.77 43.13
N GLY A 10 53.35 -3.83 42.32
CA GLY A 10 52.32 -4.12 41.33
C GLY A 10 51.09 -4.75 41.98
N PHE A 11 49.92 -4.46 41.41
CA PHE A 11 48.69 -5.20 41.68
C PHE A 11 48.14 -5.75 40.35
N LEU A 12 48.08 -7.08 40.29
CA LEU A 12 47.29 -7.83 39.33
C LEU A 12 45.81 -7.60 39.66
N GLY A 13 45.11 -6.82 38.84
CA GLY A 13 43.66 -6.72 38.86
C GLY A 13 43.09 -7.58 37.74
N ALA A 14 42.47 -8.71 38.09
CA ALA A 14 41.74 -9.55 37.16
C ALA A 14 40.43 -8.83 36.75
N THR A 15 40.36 -8.33 35.52
CA THR A 15 39.16 -7.75 34.95
C THR A 15 38.24 -8.87 34.48
N VAL A 16 37.20 -9.17 35.25
CA VAL A 16 36.10 -10.05 34.80
C VAL A 16 35.24 -9.23 33.82
N LEU A 17 35.39 -9.46 32.53
CA LEU A 17 34.48 -8.96 31.50
C LEU A 17 33.17 -9.77 31.56
N LEU A 18 32.17 -9.27 32.29
CA LEU A 18 30.80 -9.75 32.13
C LEU A 18 30.30 -9.30 30.75
N THR A 19 30.33 -10.20 29.78
CA THR A 19 29.57 -10.06 28.53
C THR A 19 28.08 -10.23 28.86
N GLY A 20 27.40 -9.14 29.18
CA GLY A 20 25.95 -9.11 29.30
C GLY A 20 25.32 -9.33 27.92
N ALA A 21 24.72 -10.50 27.71
CA ALA A 21 23.86 -10.74 26.57
C ALA A 21 22.62 -9.82 26.70
N LEU A 22 22.51 -8.83 25.81
CA LEU A 22 21.30 -8.04 25.66
C LEU A 22 20.20 -8.95 25.12
N ILE A 23 19.32 -9.43 26.00
CA ILE A 23 18.10 -10.11 25.61
C ILE A 23 17.14 -9.04 25.12
N SER A 24 17.09 -8.81 23.81
CA SER A 24 16.04 -8.01 23.19
C SER A 24 14.71 -8.73 23.41
N ALA A 25 13.88 -8.22 24.32
CA ALA A 25 12.51 -8.71 24.46
C ALA A 25 11.80 -8.55 23.11
N PRO A 26 11.03 -9.56 22.65
CA PRO A 26 10.23 -9.40 21.45
C PRO A 26 9.29 -8.22 21.68
N THR A 27 9.30 -7.26 20.75
CA THR A 27 8.29 -6.21 20.67
C THR A 27 6.95 -6.90 20.56
N GLN A 28 6.16 -6.90 21.65
CA GLN A 28 4.78 -7.38 21.60
C GLN A 28 4.08 -6.59 20.50
N ALA A 29 3.55 -7.31 19.50
CA ALA A 29 2.62 -6.71 18.55
C ALA A 29 1.56 -5.97 19.36
N ALA A 30 1.20 -4.76 18.93
CA ALA A 30 0.14 -4.01 19.59
C ALA A 30 -1.09 -4.93 19.73
N GLY A 31 -1.62 -5.10 20.94
CA GLY A 31 -2.89 -5.83 21.14
C GLY A 31 -4.04 -5.09 20.45
N PRO A 32 -5.27 -5.64 20.34
CA PRO A 32 -6.40 -4.98 19.69
C PRO A 32 -6.62 -3.53 20.15
N GLY A 33 -7.13 -2.69 19.24
CA GLY A 33 -7.67 -1.39 19.63
C GLY A 33 -8.85 -1.55 20.58
N ASN A 34 -9.17 -0.51 21.33
CA ASN A 34 -10.10 -0.59 22.46
C ASN A 34 -11.36 0.27 22.28
N GLY A 35 -12.46 -0.16 22.89
CA GLY A 35 -13.69 0.63 22.93
C GLY A 35 -14.20 1.02 21.53
N ARG A 36 -14.26 2.33 21.24
CA ARG A 36 -14.80 2.84 19.97
C ARG A 36 -13.81 2.76 18.79
N THR A 37 -12.51 2.61 19.05
CA THR A 37 -11.50 2.54 17.97
C THR A 37 -11.49 1.15 17.33
N ALA A 38 -11.62 0.09 18.12
CA ALA A 38 -11.61 -1.30 17.62
C ALA A 38 -12.59 -1.57 16.45
N PRO A 39 -13.89 -1.22 16.52
CA PRO A 39 -14.79 -1.42 15.40
C PRO A 39 -14.46 -0.51 14.20
N PHE A 40 -13.97 0.71 14.44
CA PHE A 40 -13.53 1.62 13.39
C PHE A 40 -12.35 1.04 12.61
N GLU A 41 -11.30 0.58 13.31
CA GLU A 41 -10.08 0.03 12.71
C GLU A 41 -10.39 -1.22 11.88
N GLN A 42 -11.20 -2.14 12.44
CA GLN A 42 -11.65 -3.31 11.70
C GLN A 42 -12.43 -2.94 10.43
N SER A 43 -13.27 -1.91 10.50
CA SER A 43 -14.06 -1.44 9.36
C SER A 43 -13.19 -0.81 8.28
N TYR A 44 -12.23 0.02 8.68
CA TYR A 44 -11.24 0.61 7.78
C TYR A 44 -10.37 -0.46 7.10
N LEU A 45 -9.85 -1.42 7.87
CA LEU A 45 -9.01 -2.49 7.33
C LEU A 45 -9.77 -3.36 6.31
N LYS A 46 -11.03 -3.73 6.60
CA LYS A 46 -11.88 -4.44 5.63
C LYS A 46 -12.14 -3.59 4.38
N PHE A 47 -12.48 -2.31 4.58
CA PHE A 47 -12.69 -1.37 3.48
C PHE A 47 -11.48 -1.29 2.56
N ILE A 48 -10.28 -1.06 3.11
CA ILE A 48 -9.08 -0.83 2.29
C ILE A 48 -8.64 -2.11 1.57
N ILE A 49 -8.84 -3.29 2.19
CA ILE A 49 -8.62 -4.58 1.53
C ILE A 49 -9.49 -4.71 0.28
N ASP A 50 -10.81 -4.51 0.41
CA ASP A 50 -11.75 -4.67 -0.71
C ASP A 50 -11.57 -3.58 -1.78
N HIS A 51 -11.27 -2.36 -1.34
CA HIS A 51 -10.93 -1.24 -2.21
C HIS A 51 -9.71 -1.59 -3.06
N HIS A 52 -8.60 -2.00 -2.44
CA HIS A 52 -7.38 -2.37 -3.14
C HIS A 52 -7.56 -3.59 -4.04
N PHE A 53 -8.38 -4.55 -3.63
CA PHE A 53 -8.65 -5.74 -4.42
C PHE A 53 -9.23 -5.41 -5.79
N SER A 54 -10.14 -4.43 -5.87
CA SER A 54 -10.68 -3.98 -7.15
C SER A 54 -9.63 -3.31 -8.05
N ALA A 55 -8.69 -2.58 -7.46
CA ALA A 55 -7.59 -1.93 -8.20
C ALA A 55 -6.61 -2.94 -8.81
N LEU A 56 -6.46 -4.14 -8.23
CA LEU A 56 -5.65 -5.20 -8.83
C LEU A 56 -6.15 -5.54 -10.24
N ARG A 57 -7.47 -5.73 -10.39
CA ARG A 57 -8.04 -6.01 -11.71
C ARG A 57 -7.96 -4.81 -12.66
N MET A 58 -8.15 -3.59 -12.16
CA MET A 58 -8.01 -2.38 -12.99
C MET A 58 -6.59 -2.25 -13.55
N THR A 59 -5.58 -2.51 -12.73
CA THR A 59 -4.16 -2.44 -13.12
C THR A 59 -3.72 -3.60 -14.02
N GLU A 60 -4.30 -4.79 -13.84
CA GLU A 60 -4.14 -5.92 -14.78
C GLU A 60 -4.68 -5.59 -16.17
N LEU A 61 -5.86 -4.95 -16.28
CA LEU A 61 -6.40 -4.54 -17.58
C LEU A 61 -5.45 -3.55 -18.28
N ALA A 62 -4.77 -2.68 -17.53
CA ALA A 62 -3.82 -1.74 -18.10
C ALA A 62 -2.50 -2.39 -18.52
N ALA A 63 -1.85 -3.10 -17.60
CA ALA A 63 -0.51 -3.64 -17.80
C ALA A 63 -0.47 -5.05 -18.44
N GLY A 64 -1.61 -5.72 -18.52
CA GLY A 64 -1.69 -7.16 -18.80
C GLY A 64 -1.38 -7.99 -17.56
N THR A 65 -1.72 -9.27 -17.62
CA THR A 65 -1.45 -10.26 -16.57
C THR A 65 -0.36 -11.24 -17.00
N ASP A 66 0.63 -11.43 -16.15
CA ASP A 66 1.67 -12.44 -16.39
C ASP A 66 1.16 -13.81 -15.96
N VAL A 67 1.11 -14.73 -16.91
CA VAL A 67 0.70 -16.12 -16.68
C VAL A 67 1.82 -16.97 -16.07
N GLN A 68 3.08 -16.54 -16.18
CA GLN A 68 4.22 -17.13 -15.49
C GLN A 68 5.06 -16.03 -14.87
N ARG A 69 5.30 -16.10 -13.55
CA ARG A 69 6.36 -15.31 -12.92
C ARG A 69 7.69 -15.89 -13.38
N ASP A 70 8.43 -15.17 -14.21
CA ASP A 70 9.79 -15.57 -14.55
C ASP A 70 10.70 -15.36 -13.30
N PRO A 71 11.31 -16.44 -12.76
CA PRO A 71 12.20 -16.36 -11.60
C PRO A 71 13.54 -15.68 -11.89
N GLN A 72 13.90 -15.45 -13.16
CA GLN A 72 15.11 -14.74 -13.59
C GLN A 72 14.90 -13.25 -13.92
N VAL A 73 13.71 -12.70 -13.68
CA VAL A 73 13.48 -11.27 -13.88
C VAL A 73 14.15 -10.47 -12.76
N ASN A 74 15.41 -10.12 -12.99
CA ASN A 74 16.16 -9.07 -12.30
C ASN A 74 15.61 -7.65 -12.57
N ASN A 75 14.38 -7.53 -13.12
CA ASN A 75 13.63 -6.29 -13.14
C ASN A 75 12.33 -6.40 -12.32
N PRO A 76 12.34 -6.08 -11.01
CA PRO A 76 11.14 -6.05 -10.17
C PRO A 76 10.01 -5.11 -10.66
N LYS A 77 10.14 -4.48 -11.84
CA LYS A 77 9.15 -3.61 -12.48
C LYS A 77 8.15 -4.31 -13.41
N GLU A 78 8.33 -5.58 -13.78
CA GLU A 78 7.74 -6.08 -15.05
C GLU A 78 6.47 -6.93 -15.00
N GLY A 79 5.85 -7.19 -13.84
CA GLY A 79 4.63 -8.02 -13.84
C GLY A 79 3.45 -7.61 -12.97
N THR A 80 2.25 -8.00 -13.41
CA THR A 80 1.06 -8.17 -12.55
C THR A 80 0.73 -9.67 -12.42
N ALA A 81 0.33 -10.09 -11.23
CA ALA A 81 -0.20 -11.45 -11.03
C ALA A 81 -1.72 -11.46 -11.25
N PRO A 82 -2.33 -12.59 -11.63
CA PRO A 82 -3.79 -12.67 -11.72
C PRO A 82 -4.45 -12.38 -10.36
N THR A 83 -5.50 -11.57 -10.36
CA THR A 83 -6.42 -11.48 -9.22
C THR A 83 -7.25 -12.77 -9.16
N PRO A 84 -7.44 -13.38 -7.97
CA PRO A 84 -8.30 -14.55 -7.82
C PRO A 84 -9.64 -14.38 -8.53
N SER A 85 -10.12 -15.45 -9.17
CA SER A 85 -11.39 -15.47 -9.92
C SER A 85 -11.44 -14.59 -11.17
N THR A 86 -10.30 -14.09 -11.65
CA THR A 86 -10.20 -13.38 -12.94
C THR A 86 -9.27 -14.13 -13.88
N ALA A 87 -9.64 -14.17 -15.17
CA ALA A 87 -8.77 -14.72 -16.20
C ALA A 87 -7.63 -13.73 -16.51
N PRO A 88 -6.43 -14.23 -16.84
CA PRO A 88 -5.36 -13.41 -17.41
C PRO A 88 -5.86 -12.58 -18.59
N THR A 89 -5.33 -11.37 -18.74
CA THR A 89 -5.75 -10.44 -19.80
C THR A 89 -4.52 -9.85 -20.49
N PRO A 90 -4.56 -9.58 -21.82
CA PRO A 90 -3.52 -8.79 -22.46
C PRO A 90 -3.55 -7.35 -21.96
N ALA A 91 -2.42 -6.64 -22.09
CA ALA A 91 -2.37 -5.21 -21.79
C ALA A 91 -3.27 -4.43 -22.74
N LYS A 92 -4.14 -3.57 -22.19
CA LYS A 92 -4.97 -2.65 -22.99
C LYS A 92 -4.35 -1.26 -23.10
N ALA A 93 -3.47 -0.87 -22.18
CA ALA A 93 -2.79 0.41 -22.27
C ALA A 93 -1.79 0.43 -23.44
N SER A 94 -1.69 1.55 -24.15
CA SER A 94 -0.66 1.73 -25.19
C SER A 94 0.62 2.34 -24.67
N ALA A 95 0.55 3.27 -23.72
CA ALA A 95 1.73 3.95 -23.18
C ALA A 95 2.51 3.06 -22.20
N GLU A 96 3.83 2.94 -22.40
CA GLU A 96 4.71 2.18 -21.51
C GLU A 96 4.77 2.77 -20.10
N GLU A 97 4.67 4.08 -19.96
CA GLU A 97 4.62 4.74 -18.65
C GLU A 97 3.35 4.35 -17.88
N ILE A 98 2.20 4.22 -18.56
CA ILE A 98 0.94 3.79 -17.93
C ILE A 98 1.02 2.33 -17.50
N LYS A 99 1.57 1.46 -18.35
CA LYS A 99 1.79 0.05 -17.97
C LYS A 99 2.73 -0.05 -16.76
N SER A 100 3.83 0.69 -16.76
CA SER A 100 4.80 0.71 -15.65
C SER A 100 4.14 1.18 -14.34
N MET A 101 3.39 2.27 -14.40
CA MET A 101 2.62 2.79 -13.26
C MET A 101 1.61 1.76 -12.74
N ALA A 102 0.84 1.13 -13.63
CA ALA A 102 -0.14 0.10 -13.27
C ALA A 102 0.52 -1.10 -12.60
N ARG A 103 1.68 -1.57 -13.09
CA ARG A 103 2.45 -2.65 -12.44
C ARG A 103 2.93 -2.26 -11.04
N MET A 104 3.44 -1.04 -10.87
CA MET A 104 3.83 -0.54 -9.55
C MET A 104 2.64 -0.50 -8.59
N ALA A 105 1.51 0.07 -9.02
CA ALA A 105 0.30 0.15 -8.22
C ALA A 105 -0.24 -1.25 -7.86
N ASN A 106 -0.25 -2.22 -8.79
CA ASN A 106 -0.67 -3.59 -8.52
C ASN A 106 0.17 -4.24 -7.40
N ARG A 107 1.51 -4.07 -7.45
CA ARG A 107 2.41 -4.62 -6.42
C ARG A 107 2.19 -3.97 -5.07
N SER A 108 2.21 -2.65 -5.00
CA SER A 108 2.00 -1.92 -3.74
C SER A 108 0.66 -2.28 -3.10
N GLN A 109 -0.41 -2.34 -3.87
CA GLN A 109 -1.74 -2.67 -3.34
C GLN A 109 -1.85 -4.13 -2.87
N ARG A 110 -1.10 -5.07 -3.44
CA ARG A 110 -1.00 -6.44 -2.91
C ARG A 110 -0.30 -6.48 -1.56
N GLU A 111 0.78 -5.72 -1.40
CA GLU A 111 1.49 -5.59 -0.12
C GLU A 111 0.63 -4.94 0.95
N GLU A 112 -0.15 -3.92 0.58
CA GLU A 112 -1.11 -3.22 1.44
C GLU A 112 -2.25 -4.16 1.87
N ILE A 113 -2.84 -4.93 0.95
CA ILE A 113 -3.84 -5.97 1.28
C ILE A 113 -3.26 -6.97 2.29
N ALA A 114 -2.07 -7.50 2.02
CA ALA A 114 -1.44 -8.49 2.89
C ALA A 114 -1.16 -7.91 4.29
N LYS A 115 -0.75 -6.64 4.38
CA LYS A 115 -0.53 -5.95 5.66
C LYS A 115 -1.84 -5.75 6.42
N ALA A 116 -2.89 -5.26 5.75
CA ALA A 116 -4.19 -5.06 6.40
C ALA A 116 -4.83 -6.37 6.87
N GLN A 117 -4.67 -7.47 6.12
CA GLN A 117 -5.12 -8.80 6.53
C GLN A 117 -4.37 -9.30 7.77
N ARG A 118 -3.05 -9.05 7.86
CA ARG A 118 -2.28 -9.38 9.07
C ARG A 118 -2.75 -8.58 10.27
N PHE A 119 -2.96 -7.28 10.13
CA PHE A 119 -3.52 -6.44 11.21
C PHE A 119 -4.87 -6.96 11.71
N LEU A 120 -5.78 -7.32 10.80
CA LEU A 120 -7.07 -7.89 11.18
C LEU A 120 -6.93 -9.21 11.95
N LEU A 121 -6.07 -10.09 11.48
CA LEU A 121 -5.87 -11.41 12.07
C LEU A 121 -5.15 -11.34 13.41
N GLU A 122 -4.02 -10.63 13.47
CA GLU A 122 -3.15 -10.58 14.64
C GLU A 122 -3.77 -9.76 15.78
N TRP A 123 -4.40 -8.62 15.46
CA TRP A 123 -4.95 -7.74 16.49
C TRP A 123 -6.36 -8.15 16.92
N TYR A 124 -7.20 -8.61 16.00
CA TYR A 124 -8.63 -8.88 16.31
C TYR A 124 -9.06 -10.34 16.12
N GLY A 125 -8.18 -11.23 15.66
CA GLY A 125 -8.55 -12.61 15.34
C GLY A 125 -9.50 -12.71 14.14
N VAL A 126 -9.58 -11.68 13.29
CA VAL A 126 -10.53 -11.61 12.17
C VAL A 126 -9.82 -11.95 10.87
N ALA A 127 -10.24 -13.04 10.22
CA ALA A 127 -9.89 -13.30 8.83
C ALA A 127 -10.87 -12.58 7.89
N HIS A 128 -10.36 -11.83 6.92
CA HIS A 128 -11.16 -11.20 5.86
C HIS A 128 -10.68 -11.65 4.49
N VAL A 129 -11.58 -12.23 3.71
CA VAL A 129 -11.34 -12.61 2.31
C VAL A 129 -11.67 -11.38 1.45
N PRO A 130 -10.73 -10.87 0.63
CA PRO A 130 -10.97 -9.69 -0.20
C PRO A 130 -12.14 -9.92 -1.17
N GLN A 131 -12.96 -8.89 -1.35
CA GLN A 131 -14.11 -8.92 -2.25
C GLN A 131 -14.14 -7.72 -3.18
N VAL A 132 -14.69 -7.89 -4.38
CA VAL A 132 -14.97 -6.77 -5.27
C VAL A 132 -16.29 -6.13 -4.84
N THR A 133 -16.22 -4.91 -4.33
CA THR A 133 -17.42 -4.13 -3.95
C THR A 133 -18.21 -3.69 -5.19
N PRO A 134 -19.49 -3.29 -5.07
CA PRO A 134 -20.23 -2.72 -6.19
C PRO A 134 -19.57 -1.49 -6.83
N ALA A 135 -18.88 -0.67 -6.03
CA ALA A 135 -18.11 0.47 -6.53
C ALA A 135 -16.89 0.02 -7.34
N GLY A 136 -16.13 -0.94 -6.80
CA GLY A 136 -15.01 -1.56 -7.50
C GLY A 136 -15.43 -2.25 -8.80
N GLN A 137 -16.56 -2.95 -8.80
CA GLN A 137 -17.11 -3.60 -9.98
C GLN A 137 -17.43 -2.60 -11.09
N ARG A 138 -18.02 -1.44 -10.75
CA ARG A 138 -18.28 -0.37 -11.73
C ARG A 138 -16.98 0.20 -12.31
N ALA A 139 -15.96 0.40 -11.48
CA ALA A 139 -14.66 0.89 -11.93
C ALA A 139 -13.98 -0.12 -12.89
N ILE A 140 -14.02 -1.41 -12.55
CA ILE A 140 -13.52 -2.50 -13.41
C ILE A 140 -14.30 -2.58 -14.72
N GLN A 141 -15.63 -2.52 -14.67
CA GLN A 141 -16.47 -2.58 -15.88
C GLN A 141 -16.22 -1.41 -16.82
N ALA A 142 -16.06 -0.20 -16.26
CA ALA A 142 -15.73 0.99 -17.02
C ALA A 142 -14.42 0.85 -17.81
N LEU A 143 -13.47 0.01 -17.35
CA LEU A 143 -12.23 -0.26 -18.09
C LEU A 143 -12.31 -1.53 -18.96
N THR A 144 -13.14 -2.49 -18.56
CA THR A 144 -13.29 -3.79 -19.26
C THR A 144 -13.80 -3.57 -20.69
N TYR A 145 -14.78 -2.69 -20.87
CA TYR A 145 -15.41 -2.46 -22.18
C TYR A 145 -14.72 -1.40 -23.06
N GLU A 146 -13.69 -0.72 -22.55
CA GLU A 146 -12.94 0.27 -23.33
C GLU A 146 -12.09 -0.36 -24.42
N SER A 147 -11.93 0.33 -25.56
CA SER A 147 -11.03 -0.16 -26.62
C SER A 147 -9.57 0.04 -26.24
N PRO A 148 -8.67 -0.96 -26.43
CA PRO A 148 -7.24 -0.80 -26.20
C PRO A 148 -6.63 0.43 -26.91
N GLY A 149 -5.51 0.92 -26.38
CA GLY A 149 -4.79 2.06 -26.92
C GLY A 149 -5.15 3.38 -26.24
N ALA A 150 -5.08 4.49 -26.98
CA ALA A 150 -5.23 5.84 -26.43
C ALA A 150 -6.57 6.08 -25.70
N GLN A 151 -7.66 5.45 -26.15
CA GLN A 151 -8.97 5.54 -25.47
C GLN A 151 -8.93 4.87 -24.10
N PHE A 152 -8.39 3.65 -24.02
CA PHE A 152 -8.15 2.97 -22.75
C PHE A 152 -7.20 3.77 -21.85
N ASP A 153 -6.10 4.31 -22.38
CA ASP A 153 -5.14 5.10 -21.60
C ASP A 153 -5.84 6.28 -20.91
N ARG A 154 -6.63 7.06 -21.65
CA ARG A 154 -7.40 8.18 -21.09
C ARG A 154 -8.42 7.72 -20.04
N ALA A 155 -9.16 6.65 -20.35
CA ALA A 155 -10.17 6.11 -19.44
C ALA A 155 -9.53 5.57 -18.15
N PHE A 156 -8.40 4.88 -18.24
CA PHE A 156 -7.65 4.35 -17.11
C PHE A 156 -7.16 5.46 -16.19
N LEU A 157 -6.49 6.49 -16.72
CA LEU A 157 -5.99 7.60 -15.91
C LEU A 157 -7.11 8.30 -15.14
N ALA A 158 -8.25 8.54 -15.79
CA ALA A 158 -9.40 9.15 -15.12
C ALA A 158 -10.04 8.19 -14.09
N ASN A 159 -10.35 6.96 -14.48
CA ASN A 159 -11.08 6.04 -13.62
C ASN A 159 -10.24 5.61 -12.41
N PHE A 160 -8.94 5.38 -12.60
CA PHE A 160 -8.03 5.01 -11.53
C PHE A 160 -7.70 6.19 -10.60
N SER A 161 -7.65 7.43 -11.12
CA SER A 161 -7.57 8.62 -10.27
C SER A 161 -8.81 8.79 -9.40
N ASN A 162 -10.01 8.55 -9.93
CA ASN A 162 -11.24 8.54 -9.13
C ASN A 162 -11.24 7.43 -8.09
N HIS A 163 -10.81 6.23 -8.47
CA HIS A 163 -10.67 5.10 -7.55
C HIS A 163 -9.75 5.47 -6.38
N HIS A 164 -8.57 6.01 -6.65
CA HIS A 164 -7.66 6.43 -5.59
C HIS A 164 -8.23 7.50 -4.66
N TYR A 165 -8.97 8.45 -5.23
CA TYR A 165 -9.59 9.51 -4.46
C TYR A 165 -10.57 8.96 -3.41
N LEU A 166 -11.26 7.85 -3.67
CA LEU A 166 -12.17 7.21 -2.72
C LEU A 166 -11.49 6.67 -1.47
N ALA A 167 -10.19 6.35 -1.54
CA ALA A 167 -9.44 5.90 -0.36
C ALA A 167 -8.94 7.05 0.51
N LEU A 168 -8.87 8.29 0.00
CA LEU A 168 -8.25 9.40 0.74
C LEU A 168 -9.03 9.75 2.01
N ASP A 169 -10.35 9.93 1.92
CA ASP A 169 -11.16 10.33 3.07
C ASP A 169 -11.13 9.28 4.20
N PRO A 170 -11.43 7.97 3.97
CA PRO A 170 -11.34 6.97 5.03
C PRO A 170 -9.93 6.82 5.60
N SER A 171 -8.89 6.96 4.77
CA SER A 171 -7.50 6.89 5.22
C SER A 171 -7.12 8.12 6.04
N GLN A 172 -7.66 9.30 5.71
CA GLN A 172 -7.46 10.51 6.50
C GLN A 172 -8.16 10.41 7.85
N GLU A 173 -9.35 9.82 7.92
CA GLU A 173 -10.00 9.50 9.19
C GLU A 173 -9.19 8.50 10.02
N CYS A 174 -8.61 7.48 9.38
CA CYS A 174 -7.78 6.48 10.05
C CYS A 174 -6.62 7.12 10.83
N ARG A 175 -6.01 8.18 10.29
CA ARG A 175 -4.89 8.90 10.93
C ARG A 175 -5.23 9.54 12.27
N VAL A 176 -6.51 9.69 12.60
CA VAL A 176 -6.97 10.40 13.81
C VAL A 176 -7.99 9.61 14.64
N LYS A 177 -8.60 8.55 14.08
CA LYS A 177 -9.61 7.72 14.77
C LYS A 177 -9.09 6.34 15.23
N PHE A 178 -7.81 6.06 15.03
CA PHE A 178 -7.13 4.84 15.50
C PHE A 178 -6.90 4.85 17.03
N ASP A 179 -6.66 3.69 17.63
CA ASP A 179 -6.20 3.54 19.00
C ASP A 179 -4.77 4.10 19.12
N LEU A 180 -4.50 4.96 20.11
CA LEU A 180 -3.19 5.63 20.26
C LEU A 180 -2.02 4.66 20.44
N LYS A 181 -2.26 3.39 20.77
CA LYS A 181 -1.23 2.34 20.83
C LYS A 181 -0.92 1.71 19.46
N HIS A 182 -1.74 1.96 18.45
CA HIS A 182 -1.64 1.42 17.09
C HIS A 182 -0.93 2.38 16.15
N GLU A 183 0.25 2.85 16.55
CA GLU A 183 1.06 3.72 15.68
C GLU A 183 1.34 3.07 14.33
N GLU A 184 1.49 1.75 14.26
CA GLU A 184 1.66 1.03 12.99
C GLU A 184 0.47 1.21 12.04
N LEU A 185 -0.77 1.23 12.56
CA LEU A 185 -1.96 1.50 11.76
C LEU A 185 -1.97 2.95 11.27
N LYS A 186 -1.63 3.91 12.12
CA LYS A 186 -1.50 5.32 11.70
C LYS A 186 -0.48 5.46 10.57
N HIS A 187 0.69 4.86 10.69
CA HIS A 187 1.75 4.93 9.67
C HIS A 187 1.31 4.26 8.36
N TYR A 188 0.59 3.15 8.44
CA TYR A 188 -0.02 2.50 7.28
C TYR A 188 -0.99 3.44 6.56
N CYS A 189 -1.90 4.09 7.29
CA CYS A 189 -2.87 5.04 6.73
C CYS A 189 -2.20 6.30 6.15
N GLU A 190 -1.14 6.80 6.79
CA GLU A 190 -0.32 7.91 6.28
C GLU A 190 0.37 7.53 4.96
N GLY A 191 0.92 6.33 4.86
CA GLY A 191 1.55 5.80 3.65
C GLY A 191 0.58 5.74 2.47
N ILE A 192 -0.66 5.29 2.72
CA ILE A 192 -1.72 5.24 1.70
C ILE A 192 -2.08 6.63 1.21
N VAL A 193 -2.37 7.58 2.12
CA VAL A 193 -2.73 8.96 1.75
C VAL A 193 -1.63 9.59 0.89
N GLN A 194 -0.37 9.46 1.32
CA GLN A 194 0.76 10.03 0.59
C GLN A 194 0.94 9.40 -0.79
N THR A 195 0.89 8.07 -0.88
CA THR A 195 1.12 7.34 -2.13
C THR A 195 0.00 7.57 -3.12
N GLN A 196 -1.26 7.44 -2.70
CA GLN A 196 -2.40 7.64 -3.60
C GLN A 196 -2.55 9.10 -4.03
N THR A 197 -2.21 10.07 -3.18
CA THR A 197 -2.16 11.49 -3.59
C THR A 197 -1.13 11.73 -4.69
N ARG A 198 0.08 11.15 -4.58
CA ARG A 198 1.10 11.25 -5.63
C ARG A 198 0.61 10.61 -6.93
N GLN A 199 0.07 9.40 -6.86
CA GLN A 199 -0.44 8.68 -8.03
C GLN A 199 -1.60 9.41 -8.71
N ILE A 200 -2.50 10.07 -7.96
CA ILE A 200 -3.53 10.95 -8.52
C ILE A 200 -2.89 12.09 -9.32
N ASN A 201 -1.87 12.75 -8.79
CA ASN A 201 -1.21 13.84 -9.50
C ASN A 201 -0.41 13.36 -10.73
N ASP A 202 0.21 12.18 -10.66
CA ASP A 202 0.86 11.56 -11.82
C ASP A 202 -0.15 11.29 -12.93
N MET A 203 -1.32 10.74 -12.59
CA MET A 203 -2.39 10.48 -13.56
C MET A 203 -2.96 11.77 -14.16
N ARG A 204 -3.15 12.81 -13.35
CA ARG A 204 -3.59 14.14 -13.81
C ARG A 204 -2.57 14.78 -14.75
N THR A 205 -1.29 14.65 -14.43
CA THR A 205 -0.20 15.12 -15.29
C THR A 205 -0.24 14.42 -16.65
N GLN A 206 -0.37 13.08 -16.65
CA GLN A 206 -0.49 12.33 -17.90
C GLN A 206 -1.77 12.66 -18.68
N LEU A 207 -2.89 12.94 -18.01
CA LEU A 207 -4.12 13.42 -18.65
C LEU A 207 -3.91 14.77 -19.38
N CYS A 208 -3.18 15.69 -18.74
CA CYS A 208 -2.83 16.96 -19.35
C CYS A 208 -1.88 16.78 -20.53
N GLU A 209 -0.74 16.11 -20.33
CA GLU A 209 0.33 16.00 -21.33
C GLU A 209 -0.08 15.19 -22.56
N ARG A 210 -0.86 14.12 -22.38
CA ARG A 210 -1.20 13.18 -23.46
C ARG A 210 -2.54 13.46 -24.12
N PHE A 211 -3.48 14.06 -23.39
CA PHE A 211 -4.86 14.22 -23.83
C PHE A 211 -5.39 15.66 -23.71
N ASN A 212 -4.53 16.61 -23.31
CA ASN A 212 -4.87 18.01 -23.11
C ASN A 212 -6.03 18.24 -22.11
N VAL A 213 -6.17 17.34 -21.11
CA VAL A 213 -7.16 17.44 -20.03
C VAL A 213 -6.47 17.89 -18.75
N CYS A 214 -6.16 19.18 -18.67
CA CYS A 214 -5.33 19.75 -17.59
C CYS A 214 -6.12 20.19 -16.36
N ASP A 215 -7.44 20.28 -16.47
CA ASP A 215 -8.35 20.70 -15.41
C ASP A 215 -8.99 19.53 -14.66
N TYR A 216 -8.61 18.28 -14.98
CA TYR A 216 -9.21 17.09 -14.39
C TYR A 216 -9.14 17.12 -12.84
N GLN A 217 -10.32 17.04 -12.22
CA GLN A 217 -10.48 16.87 -10.79
C GLN A 217 -11.03 15.47 -10.51
N PRO A 218 -10.35 14.66 -9.69
CA PRO A 218 -10.93 13.40 -9.24
C PRO A 218 -12.17 13.68 -8.40
N TYR A 219 -13.16 12.80 -8.48
CA TYR A 219 -14.42 12.94 -7.77
C TYR A 219 -14.92 11.59 -7.26
N ASN A 220 -15.80 11.62 -6.26
CA ASN A 220 -16.54 10.44 -5.82
C ASN A 220 -17.75 10.22 -6.74
N PRO A 221 -17.80 9.14 -7.55
CA PRO A 221 -18.91 8.90 -8.48
C PRO A 221 -20.23 8.55 -7.78
N ILE A 222 -20.22 8.25 -6.48
CA ILE A 222 -21.42 7.90 -5.69
C ILE A 222 -22.13 9.16 -5.19
N THR A 223 -21.38 10.22 -4.87
CA THR A 223 -21.91 11.40 -4.15
C THR A 223 -21.91 12.67 -4.99
N ARG A 224 -21.88 12.58 -6.34
CA ARG A 224 -21.91 13.77 -7.20
C ARG A 224 -23.03 14.74 -6.78
N ARG A 225 -22.63 15.85 -6.17
CA ARG A 225 -23.27 17.15 -6.36
C ARG A 225 -22.49 17.86 -7.45
#